data_AF-A0A953GQ47-F1
#
_entry.id   AF-A0A953GQ47-F1
#
_cell.length_a   1.000
_cell.length_b   1.000
_cell.length_c   1.000
_cell.angle_alpha   90.00
_cell.angle_beta   90.00
_cell.angle_gamma   90.00
#
_symmetry.space_group_name_H-M   'P 1'
#
loop_
_entity.id
_entity.type
_entity.pdbx_description
1 polymer ?
#
loop_
_entity_poly.entity_id
_entity_poly.type
_entity_poly.pdbx_seq_one_letter_code
_entity_poly.pdbx_strand_id
1 'polypeptide(L)'
;MRFIPLLVAFLFGSWFLAPLLPAQTVAATDAAEAMPMWFRLGLASMKAVEPLYGFDLGFTVNYMHGHLLSARVMQGTALASSNLRLPDRPGDNLLDASLLYGIITRDEIGYAAMLAGVGVAQGQVLQTARSVQTFSTVTFPIEGQIGITPLPHVGLGISFLYSINSQKSFYGFSLALQVGRVQ
;
A
#
# COMPACT_ATOMS: atom_id res chain seq x y z
N MET A 1 -32.51 -0.43 -43.99
CA MET A 1 -31.30 0.36 -44.34
C MET A 1 -30.13 -0.24 -43.59
N ARG A 2 -29.06 -0.57 -44.32
CA ARG A 2 -28.06 -1.59 -44.00
C ARG A 2 -26.71 -1.06 -44.52
N PHE A 3 -25.65 -1.24 -43.74
CA PHE A 3 -24.20 -1.30 -44.11
C PHE A 3 -23.38 -0.02 -44.46
N ILE A 4 -22.30 0.13 -43.68
CA ILE A 4 -20.88 0.60 -43.85
C ILE A 4 -20.29 0.42 -45.29
N PRO A 5 -19.03 0.81 -45.70
CA PRO A 5 -17.99 1.83 -45.34
C PRO A 5 -17.40 2.58 -46.61
N LEU A 6 -16.42 3.50 -46.47
CA LEU A 6 -15.34 3.76 -47.47
C LEU A 6 -14.23 4.60 -46.78
N LEU A 7 -12.97 4.19 -46.53
CA LEU A 7 -11.89 3.60 -47.35
C LEU A 7 -11.12 4.63 -48.23
N VAL A 8 -9.93 5.02 -47.74
CA VAL A 8 -8.62 5.04 -48.44
C VAL A 8 -8.34 6.08 -49.56
N ALA A 9 -7.24 6.81 -49.31
CA ALA A 9 -6.22 7.34 -50.24
C ALA A 9 -6.54 8.44 -51.27
N PHE A 10 -5.99 9.61 -50.99
CA PHE A 10 -5.16 10.45 -51.87
C PHE A 10 -4.27 11.24 -50.89
N LEU A 11 -2.98 11.00 -50.61
CA LEU A 11 -1.79 10.70 -51.40
C LEU A 11 -1.61 11.61 -52.63
N PHE A 12 -0.66 12.55 -52.43
CA PHE A 12 0.12 13.36 -53.37
C PHE A 12 -0.37 14.76 -53.77
N GLY A 13 0.49 15.74 -53.44
CA GLY A 13 0.42 17.15 -53.80
C GLY A 13 0.12 18.00 -52.57
N SER A 14 1.08 18.57 -51.84
CA SER A 14 2.14 19.43 -52.36
C SER A 14 3.28 19.51 -51.34
N TRP A 15 4.46 19.08 -51.77
CA TRP A 15 5.72 19.59 -51.23
C TRP A 15 5.83 21.08 -51.56
N PHE A 16 6.64 21.77 -50.73
CA PHE A 16 7.11 23.15 -50.79
C PHE A 16 6.47 24.11 -49.78
N LEU A 17 7.39 24.70 -48.99
CA LEU A 17 7.26 25.79 -48.01
C LEU A 17 6.96 25.37 -46.56
N ALA A 18 7.93 24.67 -45.95
CA ALA A 18 8.18 24.83 -44.52
C ALA A 18 8.89 26.18 -44.28
N PRO A 19 8.35 27.11 -43.49
CA PRO A 19 9.16 28.17 -42.93
C PRO A 19 10.06 27.57 -41.84
N LEU A 20 11.37 27.82 -41.97
CA LEU A 20 12.39 27.57 -40.95
C LEU A 20 11.98 28.23 -39.63
N LEU A 21 11.39 27.46 -38.72
CA LEU A 21 11.35 27.80 -37.30
C LEU A 21 12.76 27.55 -36.74
N PRO A 22 13.36 28.50 -36.00
CA PRO A 22 14.64 28.25 -35.36
C PRO A 22 14.46 27.07 -34.40
N ALA A 23 15.33 26.08 -34.56
CA ALA A 23 15.43 24.93 -33.67
C ALA A 23 15.74 25.45 -32.26
N GLN A 24 14.70 25.62 -31.45
CA GLN A 24 14.87 25.61 -30.00
C GLN A 24 15.26 24.18 -29.67
N THR A 25 16.56 23.96 -29.52
CA THR A 25 17.09 22.86 -28.72
C THR A 25 16.55 23.07 -27.31
N VAL A 26 15.33 22.58 -27.06
CA VAL A 26 14.86 22.31 -25.72
C VAL A 26 15.80 21.23 -25.22
N ALA A 27 16.79 21.65 -24.44
CA ALA A 27 17.62 20.75 -23.67
C ALA A 27 16.65 19.87 -22.87
N ALA A 28 16.52 18.61 -23.28
CA ALA A 28 15.85 17.57 -22.51
C ALA A 28 16.72 17.28 -21.29
N THR A 29 16.70 18.21 -20.35
CA THR A 29 17.10 18.02 -18.96
C THR A 29 15.83 17.98 -18.13
N ASP A 30 14.87 17.15 -18.56
CA ASP A 30 13.88 16.60 -17.63
C ASP A 30 14.63 15.55 -16.80
N ALA A 31 15.39 16.03 -15.82
CA ALA A 31 15.76 15.22 -14.69
C ALA A 31 14.44 14.69 -14.13
N ALA A 32 14.15 13.40 -14.34
CA ALA A 32 12.96 12.75 -13.83
C ALA A 32 12.78 13.16 -12.36
N GLU A 33 11.77 13.99 -12.10
CA GLU A 33 11.51 14.49 -10.76
C GLU A 33 11.31 13.26 -9.88
N ALA A 34 12.22 13.04 -8.94
CA ALA A 34 12.26 11.80 -8.19
C ALA A 34 10.97 11.70 -7.36
N MET A 35 10.09 10.75 -7.72
CA MET A 35 8.84 10.50 -7.01
C MET A 35 9.11 10.30 -5.51
N PRO A 36 8.48 11.09 -4.61
CA PRO A 36 8.65 10.95 -3.17
C PRO A 36 8.35 9.52 -2.71
N MET A 37 9.30 8.88 -2.06
CA MET A 37 9.23 7.48 -1.65
C MET A 37 9.59 7.33 -0.19
N TRP A 38 8.93 6.40 0.50
CA TRP A 38 8.96 6.21 1.93
C TRP A 38 9.04 4.72 2.23
N PHE A 39 10.04 4.32 2.98
CA PHE A 39 10.10 3.02 3.62
C PHE A 39 9.57 3.17 5.04
N ARG A 40 8.71 2.25 5.46
CA ARG A 40 8.08 2.22 6.77
C ARG A 40 8.43 0.92 7.46
N LEU A 41 9.03 1.03 8.63
CA LEU A 41 9.32 -0.09 9.51
C LEU A 41 8.67 0.20 10.85
N GLY A 42 7.78 -0.68 11.29
CA GLY A 42 6.99 -0.45 12.49
C GLY A 42 6.73 -1.68 13.33
N LEU A 43 6.28 -1.39 14.55
CA LEU A 43 5.71 -2.36 15.48
C LEU A 43 4.20 -2.25 15.40
N ALA A 44 3.52 -3.38 15.29
CA ALA A 44 2.08 -3.45 15.16
C ALA A 44 1.43 -4.20 16.33
N SER A 45 0.24 -3.74 16.71
CA SER A 45 -0.71 -4.50 17.51
C SER A 45 -1.95 -4.76 16.66
N MET A 46 -2.35 -6.02 16.56
CA MET A 46 -3.45 -6.46 15.71
C MET A 46 -4.42 -7.29 16.56
N LYS A 47 -5.70 -7.24 16.26
CA LYS A 47 -6.75 -8.01 16.90
C LYS A 47 -7.57 -8.71 15.82
N ALA A 48 -7.41 -10.02 15.75
CA ALA A 48 -8.20 -10.92 14.91
C ALA A 48 -9.23 -11.71 15.74
N VAL A 49 -8.91 -12.00 17.01
CA VAL A 49 -9.77 -12.58 18.07
C VAL A 49 -9.17 -12.22 19.43
N GLU A 50 -7.87 -12.48 19.58
CA GLU A 50 -7.00 -12.07 20.68
C GLU A 50 -5.99 -11.02 20.17
N PRO A 51 -5.42 -10.21 21.07
CA PRO A 51 -4.38 -9.24 20.70
C PRO A 51 -3.09 -9.98 20.27
N LEU A 52 -2.75 -9.83 19.00
CA LEU A 52 -1.47 -10.18 18.40
C LEU A 52 -0.54 -8.95 18.47
N TYR A 53 0.74 -9.20 18.67
CA TYR A 53 1.78 -8.18 18.57
C TYR A 53 2.79 -8.62 17.52
N GLY A 54 3.30 -7.66 16.76
CA GLY A 54 3.99 -7.98 15.53
C GLY A 54 4.83 -6.86 14.98
N PHE A 55 5.37 -7.14 13.81
CA PHE A 55 6.09 -6.17 13.01
C PHE A 55 5.27 -5.83 11.77
N ASP A 56 5.35 -4.57 11.36
CA ASP A 56 4.76 -4.01 10.15
C ASP A 56 5.88 -3.49 9.26
N LEU A 57 5.98 -4.02 8.05
CA LEU A 57 6.91 -3.62 7.03
C LEU A 57 6.12 -3.03 5.86
N GLY A 58 6.11 -1.72 5.76
CA GLY A 58 5.45 -0.98 4.69
C GLY A 58 6.47 -0.39 3.72
N PHE A 59 6.22 -0.53 2.43
CA PHE A 59 6.89 0.20 1.38
C PHE A 59 5.88 1.09 0.68
N THR A 60 6.12 2.40 0.68
CA THR A 60 5.18 3.38 0.16
C THR A 60 5.84 4.22 -0.92
N VAL A 61 5.21 4.31 -2.08
CA VAL A 61 5.60 5.21 -3.18
C VAL A 61 4.49 6.22 -3.40
N ASN A 62 4.83 7.50 -3.33
CA ASN A 62 3.93 8.55 -3.79
C ASN A 62 4.05 8.62 -5.31
N TYR A 63 3.02 8.12 -6.00
CA TYR A 63 3.05 7.97 -7.46
C TYR A 63 2.53 9.23 -8.17
N MET A 64 1.72 10.08 -7.51
CA MET A 64 1.13 11.29 -8.10
C MET A 64 0.75 12.30 -7.00
N HIS A 65 0.83 13.61 -7.26
CA HIS A 65 0.44 14.71 -6.36
C HIS A 65 -0.96 14.51 -5.72
N GLY A 66 -1.03 13.86 -4.55
CA GLY A 66 -2.26 13.59 -3.80
C GLY A 66 -2.67 12.11 -3.72
N HIS A 67 -1.93 11.20 -4.36
CA HIS A 67 -2.19 9.76 -4.35
C HIS A 67 -0.99 8.94 -3.86
N LEU A 68 -1.29 7.85 -3.16
CA LEU A 68 -0.28 7.03 -2.51
C LEU A 68 -0.49 5.57 -2.89
N LEU A 69 0.57 4.91 -3.37
CA LEU A 69 0.63 3.48 -3.60
C LEU A 69 1.49 2.87 -2.50
N SER A 70 1.00 1.84 -1.83
CA SER A 70 1.69 1.17 -0.72
C SER A 70 1.69 -0.33 -0.94
N ALA A 71 2.83 -0.97 -0.73
CA ALA A 71 2.96 -2.39 -0.55
C ALA A 71 3.29 -2.65 0.92
N ARG A 72 2.49 -3.45 1.61
CA ARG A 72 2.63 -3.70 3.03
C ARG A 72 2.75 -5.20 3.29
N VAL A 73 3.65 -5.57 4.19
CA VAL A 73 3.73 -6.90 4.79
C VAL A 73 3.67 -6.73 6.30
N MET A 74 2.68 -7.34 6.93
CA MET A 74 2.54 -7.41 8.38
C MET A 74 2.70 -8.83 8.85
N GLN A 75 3.38 -9.00 9.98
CA GLN A 75 3.46 -10.27 10.66
C GLN A 75 3.14 -10.07 12.15
N GLY A 76 2.04 -10.66 12.60
CA GLY A 76 1.63 -10.69 14.00
C GLY A 76 1.85 -12.07 14.61
N THR A 77 2.41 -12.12 15.81
CA THR A 77 2.46 -13.32 16.63
C THR A 77 1.64 -13.13 17.90
N ALA A 78 0.98 -14.19 18.37
CA ALA A 78 0.38 -14.17 19.70
C ALA A 78 1.52 -14.11 20.74
N LEU A 79 1.45 -13.17 21.69
CA LEU A 79 2.25 -13.28 22.90
C LEU A 79 1.62 -14.39 23.72
N ALA A 80 2.38 -15.45 24.04
CA ALA A 80 1.90 -16.62 24.74
C ALA A 80 1.32 -16.25 26.13
N SER A 81 0.07 -15.83 26.18
CA SER A 81 -0.66 -15.59 27.42
C SER A 81 -1.61 -16.75 27.65
N SER A 82 -1.25 -17.60 28.62
CA SER A 82 -1.94 -18.78 29.14
C SER A 82 -1.71 -20.11 28.39
N ASN A 83 -1.17 -21.09 29.10
CA ASN A 83 -1.00 -22.50 28.74
C ASN A 83 -2.33 -23.25 28.44
N LEU A 84 -3.45 -22.56 28.30
CA LEU A 84 -4.76 -23.14 28.01
C LEU A 84 -5.06 -23.00 26.52
N ARG A 85 -4.77 -24.03 25.71
CA ARG A 85 -5.20 -24.06 24.30
C ARG A 85 -6.72 -24.24 24.20
N LEU A 86 -7.46 -23.15 24.13
CA LEU A 86 -8.90 -23.19 23.89
C LEU A 86 -9.18 -23.42 22.38
N PRO A 87 -10.21 -24.20 22.02
CA PRO A 87 -10.78 -24.23 20.66
C PRO A 87 -11.17 -22.81 20.20
N ASP A 88 -11.10 -22.54 18.89
CA ASP A 88 -11.41 -21.28 18.21
C ASP A 88 -10.44 -20.10 18.43
N ARG A 89 -9.27 -20.35 19.03
CA ARG A 89 -8.20 -19.35 19.11
C ARG A 89 -7.45 -19.23 17.77
N PRO A 90 -6.98 -18.04 17.36
CA PRO A 90 -6.00 -17.97 16.29
C PRO A 90 -4.76 -18.76 16.73
N GLY A 91 -4.20 -19.55 15.82
CA GLY A 91 -2.85 -20.07 16.00
C GLY A 91 -1.85 -18.92 15.97
N ASP A 92 -0.64 -19.22 16.41
CA ASP A 92 0.28 -18.22 16.95
C ASP A 92 0.76 -17.16 15.95
N ASN A 93 0.39 -17.24 14.67
CA ASN A 93 0.90 -16.38 13.60
C ASN A 93 -0.19 -15.90 12.61
N LEU A 94 -0.10 -14.62 12.25
CA LEU A 94 -0.81 -13.97 11.16
C LEU A 94 0.22 -13.28 10.26
N LEU A 95 0.14 -13.52 8.96
CA LEU A 95 0.88 -12.80 7.93
C LEU A 95 -0.13 -12.14 7.00
N ASP A 96 0.08 -10.87 6.68
CA ASP A 96 -0.74 -10.12 5.75
C ASP A 96 0.15 -9.41 4.74
N ALA A 97 -0.01 -9.71 3.45
CA ALA A 97 0.70 -9.04 2.37
C ALA A 97 -0.31 -8.34 1.46
N SER A 98 -0.19 -7.02 1.34
CA SER A 98 -1.25 -6.16 0.80
C SER A 98 -0.68 -5.09 -0.14
N LEU A 99 -1.38 -4.82 -1.23
CA LEU A 99 -1.18 -3.65 -2.08
C LEU A 99 -2.34 -2.69 -1.85
N LEU A 100 -2.02 -1.45 -1.49
CA LEU A 100 -2.99 -0.41 -1.16
C LEU A 100 -2.80 0.81 -2.05
N TYR A 101 -3.90 1.43 -2.42
CA TYR A 101 -3.94 2.71 -3.12
C TYR A 101 -4.84 3.67 -2.38
N GLY A 102 -4.49 4.95 -2.37
CA GLY A 102 -5.21 5.91 -1.58
C GLY A 102 -4.94 7.35 -1.93
N ILE A 103 -5.49 8.22 -1.07
CA ILE A 103 -5.29 9.65 -1.09
C ILE A 103 -4.38 10.05 0.06
N ILE A 104 -3.55 11.06 -0.16
CA ILE A 104 -2.67 11.65 0.84
C ILE A 104 -2.84 13.16 0.83
N THR A 105 -2.97 13.73 2.02
CA THR A 105 -2.79 15.16 2.27
C THR A 105 -1.51 15.36 3.05
N ARG A 106 -0.73 16.39 2.70
CA ARG A 106 0.56 16.69 3.33
C ARG A 106 0.65 18.18 3.65
N ASP A 107 1.38 18.46 4.70
CA ASP A 107 1.82 19.79 5.12
C ASP A 107 3.35 19.77 5.35
N GLU A 108 3.96 20.90 5.68
CA GLU A 108 5.41 21.03 5.84
C GLU A 108 5.99 20.04 6.87
N ILE A 109 5.23 19.71 7.91
CA ILE A 109 5.69 18.91 9.05
C ILE A 109 5.11 17.51 9.12
N GLY A 110 4.18 17.15 8.22
CA GLY A 110 3.47 15.88 8.35
C GLY A 110 2.47 15.58 7.24
N TYR A 111 1.77 14.46 7.39
CA TYR A 111 0.82 13.98 6.41
C TYR A 111 -0.29 13.14 7.05
N ALA A 112 -1.40 13.03 6.34
CA ALA A 112 -2.44 12.06 6.60
C ALA A 112 -2.83 11.37 5.29
N ALA A 113 -3.06 10.06 5.33
CA ALA A 113 -3.46 9.30 4.16
C ALA A 113 -4.57 8.31 4.51
N MET A 114 -5.40 8.00 3.52
CA MET A 114 -6.40 6.94 3.61
C MET A 114 -6.30 6.07 2.38
N LEU A 115 -6.14 4.76 2.61
CA LEU A 115 -5.84 3.77 1.61
C LEU A 115 -6.82 2.61 1.69
N ALA A 116 -7.09 1.99 0.57
CA ALA A 116 -7.76 0.71 0.47
C ALA A 116 -7.07 -0.16 -0.57
N GLY A 117 -7.22 -1.47 -0.47
CA GLY A 117 -6.44 -2.35 -1.30
C GLY A 117 -6.95 -3.76 -1.41
N VAL A 118 -6.07 -4.61 -1.93
CA VAL A 118 -6.22 -6.05 -1.99
C VAL A 118 -4.95 -6.69 -1.47
N GLY A 119 -5.11 -7.79 -0.74
CA GLY A 119 -3.99 -8.53 -0.21
C GLY A 119 -4.30 -10.00 -0.03
N VAL A 120 -3.34 -10.71 0.53
CA VAL A 120 -3.45 -12.09 0.96
C VAL A 120 -3.09 -12.14 2.43
N ALA A 121 -3.99 -12.71 3.23
CA ALA A 121 -3.77 -13.02 4.62
C ALA A 121 -3.58 -14.52 4.79
N GLN A 122 -2.55 -14.91 5.51
CA GLN A 122 -2.27 -16.28 5.91
C GLN A 122 -2.15 -16.36 7.42
N GLY A 123 -2.64 -17.43 8.01
CA GLY A 123 -2.50 -17.60 9.44
C GLY A 123 -2.92 -18.98 9.89
N GLN A 124 -3.01 -19.13 11.20
CA GLN A 124 -3.45 -20.36 11.83
C GLN A 124 -4.69 -20.09 12.67
N VAL A 125 -5.57 -21.07 12.79
CA VAL A 125 -6.71 -21.08 13.72
C VAL A 125 -6.75 -22.45 14.39
N LEU A 126 -6.80 -22.49 15.71
CA LEU A 126 -7.09 -23.67 16.52
C LEU A 126 -8.55 -24.04 16.32
N GLN A 127 -8.82 -25.13 15.63
CA GLN A 127 -10.18 -25.63 15.44
C GLN A 127 -10.64 -26.46 16.65
N THR A 128 -9.69 -27.07 17.36
CA THR A 128 -9.88 -27.78 18.64
C THR A 128 -8.58 -27.71 19.44
N ALA A 129 -8.60 -28.06 20.73
CA ALA A 129 -7.42 -28.04 21.61
C ALA A 129 -6.20 -28.83 21.09
N ARG A 130 -6.38 -29.69 20.08
CA ARG A 130 -5.33 -30.52 19.45
C ARG A 130 -5.19 -30.33 17.93
N SER A 131 -5.99 -29.47 17.29
CA SER A 131 -5.96 -29.28 15.83
C SER A 131 -5.75 -27.83 15.46
N VAL A 132 -4.70 -27.57 14.68
CA VAL A 132 -4.39 -26.27 14.08
C VAL A 132 -4.69 -26.35 12.60
N GLN A 133 -5.59 -25.49 12.13
CA GLN A 133 -5.89 -25.31 10.72
C GLN A 133 -5.16 -24.07 10.21
N THR A 134 -4.38 -24.22 9.14
CA THR A 134 -3.85 -23.08 8.40
C THR A 134 -4.92 -22.53 7.47
N PHE A 135 -4.98 -21.21 7.35
CA PHE A 135 -5.81 -20.54 6.36
C PHE A 135 -4.97 -19.65 5.47
N SER A 136 -5.43 -19.49 4.23
CA SER A 136 -4.94 -18.50 3.28
C SER A 136 -6.16 -17.91 2.59
N THR A 137 -6.30 -16.59 2.60
CA THR A 137 -7.47 -15.91 2.07
C THR A 137 -7.10 -14.59 1.42
N VAL A 138 -7.87 -14.20 0.41
CA VAL A 138 -7.85 -12.83 -0.08
C VAL A 138 -8.39 -11.91 1.01
N THR A 139 -7.80 -10.73 1.14
CA THR A 139 -8.21 -9.70 2.08
C THR A 139 -8.38 -8.35 1.38
N PHE A 140 -9.26 -7.53 1.92
CA PHE A 140 -9.50 -6.15 1.50
C PHE A 140 -9.09 -5.23 2.65
N PRO A 141 -7.82 -4.81 2.70
CA PRO A 141 -7.33 -3.88 3.70
C PRO A 141 -7.83 -2.46 3.44
N ILE A 142 -8.14 -1.77 4.53
CA ILE A 142 -8.35 -0.33 4.64
C ILE A 142 -7.33 0.17 5.66
N GLU A 143 -6.58 1.22 5.32
CA GLU A 143 -5.53 1.77 6.17
C GLU A 143 -5.63 3.29 6.23
N GLY A 144 -5.70 3.83 7.45
CA GLY A 144 -5.49 5.24 7.72
C GLY A 144 -4.06 5.44 8.21
N GLN A 145 -3.32 6.39 7.64
CA GLN A 145 -1.96 6.72 8.07
C GLN A 145 -1.91 8.18 8.53
N ILE A 146 -1.19 8.45 9.61
CA ILE A 146 -0.84 9.80 10.04
C ILE A 146 0.64 9.79 10.38
N GLY A 147 1.40 10.74 9.88
CA GLY A 147 2.80 10.84 10.23
C GLY A 147 3.31 12.27 10.28
N ILE A 148 4.43 12.44 10.97
CA ILE A 148 5.20 13.67 11.07
C ILE A 148 6.59 13.42 10.53
N THR A 149 7.18 14.44 9.94
CA THR A 149 8.50 14.37 9.31
C THR A 149 9.41 15.42 9.95
N PRO A 150 9.92 15.17 11.18
CA PRO A 150 10.75 16.14 11.89
C PRO A 150 12.08 16.40 11.19
N LEU A 151 12.54 15.48 10.34
CA LEU A 151 13.73 15.62 9.51
C LEU A 151 13.35 15.35 8.06
N PRO A 152 13.98 16.00 7.06
CA PRO A 152 13.52 15.88 5.66
C PRO A 152 13.51 14.46 5.09
N HIS A 153 14.21 13.53 5.75
CA HIS A 153 14.33 12.13 5.33
C HIS A 153 13.84 11.12 6.38
N VAL A 154 13.44 11.58 7.56
CA VAL A 154 13.05 10.71 8.67
C VAL A 154 11.73 11.19 9.25
N GLY A 155 10.76 10.29 9.25
CA GLY A 155 9.43 10.49 9.78
C GLY A 155 9.07 9.47 10.86
N LEU A 156 8.05 9.80 11.62
CA LEU A 156 7.35 8.90 12.52
C LEU A 156 5.90 8.87 12.08
N GLY A 157 5.27 7.71 12.10
CA GLY A 157 3.83 7.68 11.88
C GLY A 157 3.13 6.54 12.55
N ILE A 158 1.82 6.68 12.55
CA ILE A 158 0.86 5.75 13.09
C ILE A 158 0.01 5.30 11.91
N SER A 159 -0.34 4.02 11.86
CA SER A 159 -1.33 3.52 10.94
C SER A 159 -2.40 2.76 11.67
N PHE A 160 -3.64 2.96 11.25
CA PHE A 160 -4.81 2.23 11.68
C PHE A 160 -5.22 1.34 10.53
N LEU A 161 -5.39 0.05 10.81
CA LEU A 161 -5.49 -0.97 9.78
C LEU A 161 -6.70 -1.85 10.06
N TYR A 162 -7.47 -2.13 9.02
CA TYR A 162 -8.65 -2.98 9.06
C TYR A 162 -8.65 -3.86 7.81
N SER A 163 -8.49 -5.17 7.98
CA SER A 163 -8.39 -6.13 6.90
C SER A 163 -9.60 -7.05 6.91
N ILE A 164 -10.44 -6.92 5.88
CA ILE A 164 -11.68 -7.68 5.73
C ILE A 164 -11.40 -8.92 4.90
N ASN A 165 -11.76 -10.10 5.40
CA ASN A 165 -11.66 -11.33 4.63
C ASN A 165 -12.71 -12.36 5.04
N SER A 166 -12.88 -13.42 4.24
CA SER A 166 -13.93 -14.43 4.43
C SER A 166 -13.64 -15.45 5.53
N GLN A 167 -12.42 -15.50 6.06
CA GLN A 167 -12.01 -16.45 7.10
C GLN A 167 -12.00 -15.79 8.47
N LYS A 168 -11.17 -14.76 8.64
CA LYS A 168 -11.00 -13.99 9.86
C LYS A 168 -10.56 -12.55 9.58
N SER A 169 -11.50 -11.60 9.62
CA SER A 169 -11.18 -10.17 9.60
C SER A 169 -10.37 -9.76 10.84
N PHE A 170 -9.44 -8.84 10.67
CA PHE A 170 -8.59 -8.33 11.75
C PHE A 170 -8.39 -6.82 11.62
N TYR A 171 -8.06 -6.19 12.75
CA TYR A 171 -7.82 -4.76 12.80
C TYR A 171 -6.70 -4.44 13.76
N GLY A 172 -6.14 -3.25 13.71
CA GLY A 172 -5.02 -2.91 14.57
C GLY A 172 -4.47 -1.55 14.31
N PHE A 173 -3.30 -1.32 14.89
CA PHE A 173 -2.50 -0.15 14.59
C PHE A 173 -1.02 -0.50 14.54
N SER A 174 -0.25 0.28 13.79
CA SER A 174 1.22 0.21 13.78
C SER A 174 1.83 1.57 14.09
N LEU A 175 2.95 1.54 14.82
CA LEU A 175 3.84 2.68 14.99
C LEU A 175 5.06 2.43 14.13
N ALA A 176 5.33 3.30 13.16
CA ALA A 176 6.36 3.12 12.17
C ALA A 176 7.37 4.27 12.17
N LEU A 177 8.65 3.91 12.15
CA LEU A 177 9.70 4.78 11.65
C LEU A 177 9.59 4.81 10.12
N GLN A 178 9.72 6.01 9.56
CA GLN A 178 9.64 6.25 8.13
C GLN A 178 10.96 6.83 7.66
N VAL A 179 11.52 6.27 6.59
CA VAL A 179 12.77 6.75 6.00
C VAL A 179 12.53 6.92 4.51
N GLY A 180 12.80 8.10 3.99
CA GLY A 180 12.41 8.41 2.61
C GLY A 180 12.78 9.82 2.19
N ARG A 181 12.22 10.27 1.08
CA ARG A 181 12.35 11.65 0.63
C ARG A 181 10.96 12.26 0.58
N VAL A 182 10.73 13.27 1.42
CA VAL A 182 9.58 14.16 1.33
C VAL A 182 10.05 15.38 0.56
N GLN A 183 9.61 15.54 -0.70
CA GLN A 183 9.65 16.85 -1.36
C GLN A 183 8.34 17.56 -1.13
#